data_AF-A0A7S2BL99-F1
#
_entry.id   AF-A0A7S2BL99-F1
#
_cell.length_a   1.000
_cell.length_b   1.000
_cell.length_c   1.000
_cell.angle_alpha   90.00
_cell.angle_beta   90.00
_cell.angle_gamma   90.00
#
_symmetry.space_group_name_H-M   'P 1'
#
loop_
_entity.id
_entity.type
_entity.pdbx_description
1 polymer ?
#
loop_
_entity_poly.entity_id
_entity_poly.type
_entity_poly.pdbx_seq_one_letter_code
_entity_poly.pdbx_strand_id
1 'polypeptide(L)'
;MGEPLNNYNAVISALRQMTDRRVFSLRAGHITVSTVGVVPSMHKLTRDMPSVSLALSLHASNQHVREVIVPTATAYPFEQIMGALDNHLSNCNKKSNTSVAAMIE
;
A
#
# COMPACT_ATOMS: atom_id res chain seq x y z
N MET A 1 7.93 -11.34 -10.42
CA MET A 1 7.09 -10.66 -9.41
C MET A 1 7.46 -9.19 -9.43
N GLY A 2 6.50 -8.28 -9.30
CA GLY A 2 6.70 -6.84 -9.51
C GLY A 2 5.80 -5.99 -8.63
N GLU A 3 5.89 -4.67 -8.79
CA GLU A 3 5.17 -3.70 -7.96
C GLU A 3 3.64 -3.77 -8.17
N PRO A 4 2.85 -4.16 -7.14
CA PRO A 4 1.40 -4.32 -7.27
C PRO A 4 0.70 -3.04 -7.75
N LEU A 5 1.10 -1.88 -7.25
CA LEU A 5 0.44 -0.61 -7.57
C LEU A 5 0.69 -0.10 -9.00
N ASN A 6 1.66 -0.68 -9.72
CA ASN A 6 1.82 -0.44 -11.16
C ASN A 6 0.75 -1.18 -11.98
N ASN A 7 0.16 -2.24 -11.44
CA ASN A 7 -0.95 -2.98 -12.05
C ASN A 7 -2.27 -2.77 -11.27
N TYR A 8 -2.59 -1.50 -11.03
CA TYR A 8 -3.67 -1.10 -10.12
C TYR A 8 -5.03 -1.75 -10.43
N ASN A 9 -5.44 -1.77 -11.70
CA ASN A 9 -6.74 -2.29 -12.10
C ASN A 9 -6.90 -3.78 -11.79
N ALA A 10 -5.86 -4.58 -12.06
CA ALA A 10 -5.90 -6.00 -11.75
C ALA A 10 -5.87 -6.24 -10.23
N VAL A 11 -5.08 -5.47 -9.49
CA VAL A 11 -5.01 -5.56 -8.02
C VAL A 11 -6.36 -5.24 -7.39
N ILE A 12 -7.02 -4.15 -7.77
CA ILE A 12 -8.34 -3.80 -7.24
C ILE A 12 -9.39 -4.87 -7.58
N SER A 13 -9.37 -5.40 -8.80
CA SER A 13 -10.25 -6.50 -9.20
C SER A 13 -10.05 -7.73 -8.31
N ALA A 14 -8.80 -8.11 -8.06
CA ALA A 14 -8.47 -9.23 -7.17
C ALA A 14 -8.92 -8.96 -5.73
N LEU A 15 -8.66 -7.76 -5.18
CA LEU A 15 -9.09 -7.39 -3.83
C LEU A 15 -10.61 -7.43 -3.68
N ARG A 16 -11.37 -6.97 -4.70
CA ARG A 16 -12.83 -7.06 -4.71
C ARG A 16 -13.32 -8.49 -4.67
N GLN A 17 -12.71 -9.38 -5.47
CA GLN A 17 -13.07 -10.79 -5.45
C GLN A 17 -12.71 -11.47 -4.13
N MET A 18 -11.55 -11.16 -3.57
CA MET A 18 -11.11 -11.68 -2.26
C MET A 18 -12.07 -11.28 -1.13
N THR A 19 -12.59 -10.05 -1.18
CA THR A 19 -13.49 -9.51 -0.15
C THR A 19 -14.98 -9.76 -0.41
N ASP A 20 -15.38 -10.18 -1.62
CA ASP A 20 -16.76 -10.53 -1.94
C ASP A 20 -17.19 -11.75 -1.11
N ARG A 21 -18.31 -11.60 -0.38
CA ARG A 21 -18.88 -12.63 0.48
C ARG A 21 -19.31 -13.91 -0.26
N ARG A 22 -19.55 -13.81 -1.57
CA ARG A 22 -19.99 -14.94 -2.41
C ARG A 22 -18.82 -15.71 -3.02
N VAL A 23 -17.61 -15.17 -2.94
CA VAL A 23 -16.43 -15.77 -3.58
C VAL A 23 -15.48 -16.29 -2.50
N PHE A 24 -14.62 -15.43 -1.95
CA PHE A 24 -13.65 -15.83 -0.94
C PHE A 24 -14.02 -15.34 0.47
N SER A 25 -14.87 -14.32 0.58
CA SER A 25 -15.36 -13.76 1.84
C SER A 25 -14.26 -13.42 2.86
N LEU A 26 -13.07 -13.02 2.38
CA LEU A 26 -11.98 -12.62 3.24
C LEU A 26 -12.25 -11.23 3.81
N ARG A 27 -11.86 -11.03 5.07
CA ARG A 27 -11.94 -9.72 5.70
C ARG A 27 -10.83 -8.83 5.16
N ALA A 28 -11.18 -7.66 4.64
CA ALA A 28 -10.25 -6.72 4.00
C ALA A 28 -8.99 -6.42 4.83
N GLY A 29 -9.11 -6.26 6.15
CA GLY A 29 -7.96 -5.97 7.03
C GLY A 29 -6.91 -7.10 7.10
N HIS A 30 -7.26 -8.33 6.73
CA HIS A 30 -6.31 -9.45 6.66
C HIS A 30 -5.57 -9.53 5.32
N ILE A 31 -5.92 -8.68 4.36
CA ILE A 31 -5.25 -8.60 3.08
C ILE A 31 -4.30 -7.41 3.14
N THR A 32 -3.01 -7.65 2.89
CA THR A 32 -1.97 -6.62 2.88
C THR A 32 -1.42 -6.45 1.48
N VAL A 33 -1.48 -5.22 0.97
CA VAL A 33 -0.83 -4.84 -0.28
C VAL A 33 0.52 -4.21 0.06
N SER A 34 1.61 -4.79 -0.42
CA SER A 34 2.95 -4.18 -0.33
C SER A 34 3.21 -3.26 -1.51
N THR A 35 3.95 -2.17 -1.28
CA THR A 35 4.37 -1.24 -2.33
C THR A 35 5.75 -0.65 -2.04
N VAL A 36 6.51 -0.34 -3.09
CA VAL A 36 7.74 0.48 -3.02
C VAL A 36 7.46 1.97 -2.79
N GLY A 37 6.20 2.40 -2.78
CA GLY A 37 5.80 3.78 -2.47
C GLY A 37 5.32 4.59 -3.68
N VAL A 38 4.42 4.03 -4.50
CA VAL A 38 3.80 4.75 -5.63
C VAL A 38 2.68 5.66 -5.12
N VAL A 39 3.03 6.88 -4.68
CA VAL A 39 2.16 7.81 -3.94
C VAL A 39 0.78 8.02 -4.60
N PRO A 40 0.65 8.28 -5.92
CA PRO A 40 -0.66 8.48 -6.54
C PRO A 40 -1.57 7.24 -6.46
N SER A 41 -0.97 6.05 -6.58
CA SER A 41 -1.70 4.78 -6.50
C SER A 41 -2.05 4.42 -5.05
N MET A 42 -1.21 4.78 -4.07
CA MET A 42 -1.54 4.64 -2.66
C MET A 42 -2.78 5.47 -2.30
N HIS A 43 -2.85 6.73 -2.74
CA HIS A 43 -4.04 7.55 -2.54
C HIS A 43 -5.29 7.00 -3.24
N LYS A 44 -5.15 6.41 -4.43
CA LYS A 44 -6.27 5.72 -5.10
C LYS A 44 -6.74 4.53 -4.27
N LEU A 45 -5.81 3.69 -3.79
CA LEU A 45 -6.13 2.53 -2.95
C LEU A 45 -6.88 2.93 -1.68
N THR A 46 -6.43 4.00 -1.00
CA THR A 46 -7.09 4.54 0.19
C THR A 46 -8.54 4.97 -0.08
N ARG A 47 -8.85 5.46 -1.28
CA ARG A 47 -10.22 5.83 -1.65
C ARG A 47 -11.08 4.63 -2.05
N ASP A 48 -10.52 3.73 -2.85
CA ASP A 48 -11.27 2.61 -3.43
C ASP A 48 -11.45 1.45 -2.44
N MET A 49 -10.48 1.24 -1.54
CA MET A 49 -10.39 0.10 -0.62
C MET A 49 -9.80 0.54 0.75
N PRO A 50 -10.48 1.41 1.52
CA PRO A 50 -9.95 1.97 2.78
C PRO A 50 -9.74 0.94 3.90
N SER A 51 -10.30 -0.27 3.78
CA SER A 51 -10.21 -1.31 4.81
C SER A 51 -9.11 -2.34 4.58
N VAL A 52 -8.38 -2.27 3.46
CA VAL A 52 -7.26 -3.17 3.13
C VAL A 52 -5.99 -2.66 3.81
N SER A 53 -5.13 -3.56 4.28
CA SER A 53 -3.85 -3.20 4.92
C SER A 53 -2.79 -2.83 3.87
N LEU A 54 -1.91 -1.88 4.21
CA LEU A 54 -0.89 -1.35 3.30
C LEU A 54 0.50 -1.49 3.92
N ALA A 55 1.43 -2.12 3.20
CA ALA A 55 2.81 -2.26 3.64
C ALA A 55 3.75 -1.45 2.73
N LEU A 56 4.69 -0.73 3.32
CA LEU A 56 5.73 0.00 2.61
C LEU A 56 7.05 -0.76 2.69
N SER A 57 7.63 -1.05 1.52
CA SER A 57 8.97 -1.60 1.41
C SER A 57 10.01 -0.47 1.40
N LEU A 58 10.60 -0.18 2.56
CA LEU A 58 11.49 0.97 2.74
C LEU A 58 12.89 0.75 2.14
N HIS A 59 13.46 -0.45 2.31
CA HIS A 59 14.82 -0.87 1.92
C HIS A 59 15.99 -0.04 2.49
N ALA A 60 15.76 1.15 3.04
CA ALA A 60 16.77 1.99 3.68
C ALA A 60 16.15 2.98 4.68
N SER A 61 16.93 3.37 5.69
CA SER A 61 16.52 4.35 6.71
C SER A 61 16.66 5.81 6.27
N ASN A 62 17.39 6.07 5.17
CA ASN A 62 17.58 7.42 4.65
C ASN A 62 17.36 7.46 3.12
N GLN A 63 16.88 8.60 2.64
CA GLN A 63 16.49 8.79 1.23
C GLN A 63 17.68 8.61 0.28
N HIS A 64 18.88 9.05 0.67
CA HIS A 64 20.07 8.94 -0.18
C HIS A 64 20.43 7.47 -0.48
N VAL A 65 20.42 6.61 0.53
CA VAL A 65 20.64 5.17 0.37
C VAL A 65 19.47 4.51 -0.39
N ARG A 66 18.23 4.99 -0.18
CA ARG A 66 17.06 4.50 -0.92
C ARG A 66 17.14 4.78 -2.42
N GLU A 67 17.65 5.94 -2.82
CA GLU A 67 17.86 6.30 -4.23
C GLU A 67 18.94 5.44 -4.89
N VAL A 68 19.95 5.01 -4.13
CA VAL A 68 21.00 4.10 -4.61
C VAL A 68 20.47 2.67 -4.79
N ILE A 69 19.65 2.18 -3.86
CA ILE A 69 19.14 0.79 -3.86
C ILE A 69 17.93 0.64 -4.79
N VAL A 70 17.06 1.65 -4.84
CA VAL A 70 15.83 1.63 -5.64
C VAL A 70 15.84 2.87 -6.54
N PRO A 71 16.35 2.78 -7.78
CA PRO A 71 16.42 3.93 -8.69
C PRO A 71 15.06 4.59 -8.93
N THR A 72 13.98 3.81 -8.90
CA THR A 72 12.58 4.26 -9.03
C THR A 72 12.11 5.09 -7.83
N ALA A 73 12.78 5.01 -6.68
CA ALA A 73 12.44 5.76 -5.47
C ALA A 73 12.81 7.25 -5.54
N THR A 74 13.54 7.68 -6.56
CA THR A 74 13.81 9.10 -6.85
C THR A 74 12.54 9.88 -7.20
N ALA A 75 11.50 9.20 -7.71
CA ALA A 75 10.26 9.84 -8.15
C ALA A 75 9.40 10.35 -6.99
N TYR A 76 9.50 9.75 -5.81
CA TYR A 76 8.67 10.08 -4.65
C TYR A 76 9.52 10.24 -3.39
N PRO A 77 9.69 11.48 -2.89
CA PRO A 77 10.36 11.76 -1.63
C PRO A 77 9.71 11.04 -0.47
N PHE A 78 10.53 10.66 0.51
CA PHE A 78 10.09 9.94 1.70
C PHE A 78 8.91 10.59 2.43
N GLU A 79 8.92 11.92 2.55
CA GLU A 79 7.84 12.69 3.20
C GLU A 79 6.49 12.50 2.52
N GLN A 80 6.46 12.44 1.19
CA GLN A 80 5.20 12.24 0.46
C GLN A 80 4.64 10.83 0.67
N ILE A 81 5.53 9.84 0.79
CA ILE A 81 5.14 8.46 1.05
C ILE A 81 4.58 8.33 2.47
N MET A 82 5.25 8.93 3.45
CA MET A 82 4.75 8.97 4.83
C MET A 82 3.41 9.68 4.92
N GLY A 83 3.25 10.83 4.25
CA GLY A 83 1.97 11.51 4.16
C GLY A 83 0.86 10.66 3.51
N ALA A 84 1.19 9.84 2.52
CA ALA A 84 0.24 8.90 1.92
C ALA A 84 -0.13 7.75 2.86
N LEU A 85 0.82 7.24 3.66
CA LEU A 85 0.55 6.24 4.69
C LEU A 85 -0.32 6.80 5.82
N ASP A 86 -0.03 8.02 6.30
CA ASP A 86 -0.83 8.70 7.31
C ASP A 86 -2.26 8.96 6.81
N ASN A 87 -2.40 9.35 5.54
CA ASN A 87 -3.70 9.48 4.89
C ASN A 87 -4.44 8.14 4.85
N HIS A 88 -3.73 7.04 4.55
CA HIS A 88 -4.33 5.70 4.56
C HIS A 88 -4.80 5.28 5.95
N LEU A 89 -3.98 5.50 6.98
CA LEU A 89 -4.30 5.21 8.38
C LEU A 89 -5.49 6.03 8.88
N SER A 90 -5.53 7.33 8.57
CA SER A 90 -6.60 8.23 9.01
C SER A 90 -7.94 7.94 8.33
N ASN A 91 -7.93 7.51 7.07
CA ASN A 91 -9.15 7.16 6.34
C ASN A 91 -9.63 5.72 6.62
N CYS A 92 -8.81 4.92 7.31
CA CYS A 92 -9.20 3.59 7.70
C CYS A 92 -10.25 3.63 8.83
N ASN A 93 -11.30 2.83 8.67
CA ASN A 93 -12.34 2.69 9.69
C ASN A 93 -11.76 1.98 10.92
N LYS A 94 -11.83 2.58 12.12
CA LYS A 94 -11.27 2.04 13.38
C LYS A 94 -11.78 0.63 13.76
N LYS A 95 -12.81 0.12 13.07
CA LYS A 95 -13.35 -1.24 13.24
C LYS A 95 -12.66 -2.30 12.36
N SER A 96 -11.92 -1.92 11.32
CA SER A 96 -11.04 -2.84 10.59
C SER A 96 -9.67 -2.84 11.27
N ASN A 97 -9.16 -4.04 11.59
CA ASN A 97 -7.77 -4.22 12.04
C ASN A 97 -6.84 -4.01 10.84
N THR A 98 -6.84 -2.79 10.31
CA THR A 98 -6.01 -2.41 9.18
C THR A 98 -4.70 -1.90 9.73
N SER A 99 -3.63 -2.51 9.25
CA SER A 99 -2.28 -2.25 9.73
C SER A 99 -1.47 -1.59 8.62
N VAL A 100 -0.68 -0.58 8.99
CA VAL A 100 0.42 -0.13 8.14
C VAL A 100 1.71 -0.69 8.68
N ALA A 101 2.44 -1.43 7.84
CA ALA A 101 3.71 -2.04 8.20
C ALA A 101 4.83 -1.47 7.31
N ALA A 102 5.92 -1.07 7.95
CA ALA A 102 7.17 -0.74 7.28
C ALA A 102 8.05 -1.99 7.29
N MET A 103 8.34 -2.55 6.11
CA MET A 103 9.21 -3.71 5.96
C MET A 103 10.57 -3.24 5.40
N ILE A 104 11.63 -3.56 6.13
CA ILE A 104 13.01 -3.44 5.68
C ILE A 104 13.40 -4.86 5.27
N GLU A 105 13.43 -5.12 3.97
CA GLU A 105 14.03 -6.35 3.40
C GLU A 105 15.45 -6.04 2.90
#